data_AF-A0A1G8HHN1-F1
#
_entry.id   AF-A0A1G8HHN1-F1
#
_cell.length_a   1.000
_cell.length_b   1.000
_cell.length_c   1.000
_cell.angle_alpha   90.00
_cell.angle_beta   90.00
_cell.angle_gamma   90.00
#
_symmetry.space_group_name_H-M   'P 1'
#
loop_
_entity.id
_entity.type
_entity.pdbx_description
1 polymer ?
#
loop_
_entity_poly.entity_id
_entity_poly.type
_entity_poly.pdbx_seq_one_letter_code
_entity_poly.pdbx_strand_id
1 'polypeptide(L)'
;MNKFKPFHVILLTLALIALVVGAYAFGVGFVGKNDLSFKPSAWVEFSSFFNGMLSPILASLAAAIAFFSLTHQLNIARKESSLNEQISNYLNHINMLQNMVDKRWRTVTRVSKIDWEEEPFQAINIENIKESFRSNGYLAPEVIRLCGLFGELVDAMQWYTYLHKSKISLEKQEFPRNEWAHFSKSLIRDQDKKMRFCYQYCLWLNNEPNSRNSRYQEEVLIYIQLYESLCQDGTLLEE
;
A
#
# COMPACT_ATOMS: atom_id res chain seq x y z
N MET A 1 4.37 17.76 16.43
CA MET A 1 5.17 19.01 16.36
C MET A 1 5.38 19.54 17.76
N ASN A 2 6.57 19.39 18.33
CA ASN A 2 6.88 19.91 19.66
C ASN A 2 6.99 21.45 19.59
N LYS A 3 6.05 22.15 20.22
CA LYS A 3 6.13 23.60 20.39
C LYS A 3 7.31 23.92 21.31
N PHE A 4 8.34 24.59 20.79
CA PHE A 4 9.45 25.08 21.61
C PHE A 4 8.89 26.01 22.69
N LYS A 5 9.02 25.61 23.96
CA LYS A 5 8.57 26.42 25.10
C LYS A 5 9.50 27.64 25.25
N PRO A 6 8.99 28.83 25.66
CA PRO A 6 9.80 30.05 25.81
C PRO A 6 11.03 29.85 26.71
N PHE A 7 10.96 28.94 27.70
CA PHE A 7 12.10 28.54 28.53
C PHE A 7 13.30 27.97 27.73
N HIS A 8 13.08 27.22 26.65
CA HIS A 8 14.15 26.65 25.84
C HIS A 8 14.87 27.73 25.01
N VAL A 9 14.13 28.76 24.60
CA VAL A 9 14.70 29.92 23.90
C VAL A 9 15.61 30.69 24.85
N ILE A 10 15.15 30.97 26.08
CA ILE A 10 15.96 31.66 27.10
C ILE A 10 17.25 30.87 27.42
N LEU A 11 17.15 29.55 27.58
CA LEU A 11 18.31 28.69 27.85
C LEU A 11 19.32 28.73 26.69
N LEU A 12 18.84 28.65 25.45
CA LEU A 12 19.68 28.74 24.25
C LEU A 12 20.37 30.10 24.16
N THR A 13 19.65 31.19 24.44
CA THR A 13 20.20 32.55 24.46
C THR A 13 21.29 32.72 25.52
N LEU A 14 21.07 32.22 26.74
CA LEU A 14 22.07 32.27 27.81
C LEU A 14 23.32 31.45 27.46
N ALA A 15 23.15 30.28 26.85
CA ALA A 15 24.27 29.46 26.38
C ALA A 15 25.07 30.17 25.28
N LEU A 16 24.40 30.86 24.35
CA LEU A 16 25.03 31.65 23.30
C LEU A 16 25.82 32.84 23.88
N ILE A 17 25.25 33.56 24.84
CA ILE A 17 25.93 34.66 25.53
C ILE A 17 27.18 34.14 26.25
N ALA A 18 27.07 33.04 26.99
CA ALA A 18 28.20 32.43 27.68
C ALA A 18 29.31 31.97 26.71
N LEU A 19 28.94 31.43 25.55
CA LEU A 19 29.88 31.02 24.52
C LEU A 19 30.63 32.22 23.91
N VAL A 20 29.92 33.31 23.61
CA VAL A 20 30.53 34.54 23.07
C VAL A 20 31.49 35.18 24.08
N VAL A 21 31.08 35.27 25.35
CA VAL A 21 31.92 35.81 26.43
C VAL A 21 33.13 34.91 26.69
N GLY A 22 32.95 33.58 26.68
CA GLY A 22 34.04 32.62 26.81
C GLY A 22 35.04 32.67 25.64
N ALA A 23 34.55 32.78 24.41
CA ALA A 23 35.37 32.93 23.21
C ALA A 23 36.19 34.24 23.23
N TYR A 24 35.64 35.31 23.78
CA TYR A 24 36.36 36.58 24.00
C TYR A 24 37.51 36.42 25.00
N ALA A 25 37.24 35.84 26.17
CA ALA A 25 38.27 35.59 27.18
C ALA A 25 39.41 34.71 26.64
N PHE A 26 39.07 33.69 25.84
CA PHE A 26 40.05 32.81 25.23
C PHE A 26 40.83 33.48 24.09
N GLY A 27 40.17 34.21 23.18
CA GLY A 27 40.80 34.89 22.06
C GLY A 27 41.76 36.00 22.51
N VAL A 28 41.33 36.84 23.45
CA VAL A 28 42.17 37.93 23.98
C VAL A 28 43.27 37.39 24.90
N GLY A 29 42.97 36.40 25.75
CA GLY A 29 43.92 35.86 26.72
C GLY A 29 44.97 34.90 26.15
N PHE A 30 44.59 34.00 25.24
CA PHE A 30 45.49 32.95 24.74
C PHE A 30 46.25 33.36 23.46
N VAL A 31 45.61 34.10 22.56
CA VAL A 31 46.22 34.55 21.29
C VAL A 31 46.87 35.94 21.43
N GLY A 32 46.30 36.82 22.24
CA GLY A 32 46.74 38.22 22.37
C GLY A 32 47.96 38.45 23.28
N LYS A 33 48.38 37.46 24.09
CA LYS A 33 49.46 37.58 25.11
C LYS A 33 49.39 38.84 25.98
N ASN A 34 48.20 39.42 26.17
CA ASN A 34 48.00 40.69 26.85
C ASN A 34 46.99 40.53 28.00
N ASP A 35 47.18 41.31 29.06
CA ASP A 35 46.16 41.53 30.10
C ASP A 35 44.84 41.95 29.44
N LEU A 36 43.71 41.47 29.96
CA LEU A 36 42.36 41.73 29.45
C LEU A 36 42.19 43.21 29.08
N SER A 37 42.28 43.53 27.78
CA SER A 37 42.27 44.90 27.30
C SER A 37 40.87 45.30 26.89
N PHE A 38 40.35 46.37 27.49
CA PHE A 38 39.06 46.96 27.12
C PHE A 38 39.19 48.07 26.06
N LYS A 39 40.36 48.17 25.40
CA LYS A 39 40.58 49.17 24.36
C LYS A 39 39.72 48.87 23.12
N PRO A 40 39.13 49.88 22.45
CA PRO A 40 38.31 49.67 21.26
C PRO A 40 39.00 48.87 20.14
N SER A 41 40.32 48.99 19.98
CA SER A 41 41.09 48.24 18.97
C SER A 41 41.09 46.73 19.21
N ALA A 42 41.10 46.29 20.47
CA ALA A 42 41.06 44.85 20.82
C ALA A 42 39.71 44.22 20.46
N TRP A 43 38.62 45.00 20.52
CA TRP A 43 37.30 44.57 20.07
C TRP A 43 37.20 44.41 18.55
N VAL A 44 37.90 45.25 17.79
CA VAL A 44 37.97 45.12 16.32
C VAL A 44 38.77 43.88 15.91
N GLU A 45 39.91 43.62 16.56
CA GLU A 45 40.71 42.42 16.32
C GLU A 45 39.97 41.14 16.72
N PHE A 46 39.29 41.14 17.87
CA PHE A 46 38.41 40.03 18.27
C PHE A 46 37.25 39.84 17.29
N SER A 47 36.57 40.90 16.86
CA SER A 47 35.47 40.80 15.90
C SER A 47 35.96 40.21 14.56
N SER A 48 37.14 40.60 14.09
CA SER A 48 37.75 40.04 12.89
C SER A 48 38.08 38.55 13.05
N PHE A 49 38.66 38.15 14.18
CA PHE A 49 38.95 36.75 14.51
C PHE A 49 37.67 35.91 14.63
N PHE A 50 36.69 36.42 15.38
CA PHE A 50 35.42 35.76 15.63
C PHE A 50 34.59 35.60 14.35
N ASN A 51 34.54 36.62 13.49
CA ASN A 51 33.90 36.52 12.17
C ASN A 51 34.64 35.56 11.23
N GLY A 52 35.98 35.54 11.28
CA GLY A 52 36.80 34.58 10.53
C GLY A 52 36.60 33.12 10.94
N MET A 53 36.27 32.88 12.21
CA MET A 53 35.98 31.55 12.76
C MET A 53 34.50 31.15 12.62
N LEU A 54 33.58 32.08 12.85
CA LEU A 54 32.14 31.84 12.76
C LEU A 54 31.68 31.52 11.35
N SER A 55 32.20 32.21 10.34
CA SER A 55 31.74 32.02 8.97
C SER A 55 31.94 30.57 8.48
N PRO A 56 33.11 29.92 8.67
CA PRO A 56 33.27 28.49 8.41
C PRO A 56 32.39 27.57 9.26
N ILE A 57 32.15 27.91 10.54
CA ILE A 57 31.30 27.10 11.44
C ILE A 57 29.82 27.16 11.01
N LEU A 58 29.34 28.35 10.65
CA LEU A 58 27.97 28.53 10.15
C LEU A 58 27.80 27.87 8.78
N ALA A 59 28.81 27.96 7.91
CA ALA A 59 28.81 27.27 6.62
C ALA A 59 28.79 25.74 6.81
N SER A 60 29.57 25.19 7.75
CA SER A 60 29.58 23.74 8.01
C SER A 60 28.27 23.28 8.66
N LEU A 61 27.67 24.08 9.54
CA LEU A 61 26.34 23.79 10.11
C LEU A 61 25.25 23.83 9.04
N ALA A 62 25.26 24.84 8.16
CA ALA A 62 24.32 24.94 7.05
C ALA A 62 24.48 23.76 6.08
N ALA A 63 25.72 23.35 5.78
CA ALA A 63 26.00 22.18 4.96
C ALA A 63 25.51 20.88 5.63
N ALA A 64 25.70 20.73 6.95
CA ALA A 64 25.20 19.59 7.70
C ALA A 64 23.67 19.53 7.68
N ILE A 65 22.99 20.66 7.93
CA ILE A 65 21.52 20.75 7.87
C ILE A 65 21.01 20.43 6.46
N ALA A 66 21.64 20.97 5.42
CA ALA A 66 21.30 20.69 4.04
C ALA A 66 21.50 19.20 3.71
N PHE A 67 22.60 18.60 4.15
CA PHE A 67 22.89 17.18 3.96
C PHE A 67 21.86 16.28 4.66
N PHE A 68 21.52 16.57 5.92
CA PHE A 68 20.49 15.83 6.65
C PHE A 68 19.11 15.99 6.01
N SER A 69 18.76 17.21 5.58
CA SER A 69 17.50 17.49 4.88
C SER A 69 17.41 16.74 3.55
N LEU A 70 18.46 16.77 2.72
CA LEU A 70 18.53 16.03 1.46
C LEU A 70 18.45 14.52 1.70
N THR A 71 19.17 13.99 2.68
CA THR A 71 19.14 12.56 3.02
C THR A 71 17.74 12.13 3.46
N HIS A 72 17.05 12.97 4.25
CA HIS A 72 15.69 12.73 4.67
C HIS A 72 14.71 12.75 3.47
N GLN A 73 14.79 13.79 2.62
CA GLN A 73 13.96 13.91 1.42
C GLN A 73 14.17 12.74 0.45
N LEU A 74 15.42 12.32 0.24
CA LEU A 74 15.77 11.23 -0.66
C LEU A 74 15.26 9.88 -0.14
N ASN A 75 15.29 9.67 1.18
CA ASN A 75 14.70 8.48 1.79
C ASN A 75 13.17 8.44 1.66
N ILE A 76 12.50 9.59 1.79
CA ILE A 76 11.04 9.70 1.55
C ILE A 76 10.73 9.40 0.08
N ALA A 77 11.44 10.06 -0.86
CA ALA A 77 11.25 9.85 -2.30
C ALA A 77 11.50 8.39 -2.72
N ARG A 78 12.51 7.73 -2.16
CA ARG A 78 12.76 6.29 -2.40
C ARG A 78 11.62 5.41 -1.92
N LYS A 79 11.06 5.68 -0.73
CA LYS A 79 9.93 4.94 -0.19
C LYS A 79 8.68 5.12 -1.05
N GLU A 80 8.40 6.35 -1.45
CA GLU A 80 7.27 6.68 -2.33
C GLU A 80 7.41 6.02 -3.70
N SER A 81 8.60 6.09 -4.31
CA SER A 81 8.90 5.43 -5.58
C SER A 81 8.72 3.91 -5.52
N SER A 82 9.23 3.26 -4.47
CA SER A 82 9.08 1.81 -4.30
C SER A 82 7.62 1.40 -4.11
N LEU A 83 6.84 2.19 -3.37
CA LEU A 83 5.42 1.91 -3.17
C LEU A 83 4.62 2.10 -4.46
N ASN A 84 4.93 3.15 -5.25
CA ASN A 84 4.32 3.36 -6.57
C ASN A 84 4.62 2.21 -7.53
N GLU A 85 5.85 1.71 -7.53
CA GLU A 85 6.23 0.54 -8.32
C GLU A 85 5.45 -0.71 -7.89
N GLN A 86 5.32 -0.95 -6.58
CA GLN A 86 4.50 -2.05 -6.05
C GLN A 86 3.04 -1.93 -6.48
N ILE A 87 2.44 -0.75 -6.35
CA ILE A 87 1.05 -0.48 -6.78
C ILE A 87 0.88 -0.78 -8.28
N SER A 88 1.79 -0.29 -9.11
CA SER A 88 1.77 -0.51 -10.56
C SER A 88 1.91 -2.00 -10.91
N ASN A 89 2.81 -2.72 -10.23
CA ASN A 89 2.99 -4.16 -10.43
C ASN A 89 1.74 -4.95 -10.05
N TYR A 90 1.08 -4.62 -8.94
CA TYR A 90 -0.17 -5.27 -8.55
C TYR A 90 -1.32 -4.96 -9.49
N LEU A 91 -1.42 -3.73 -10.02
CA LEU A 91 -2.42 -3.40 -11.04
C LEU A 91 -2.22 -4.25 -12.31
N ASN A 92 -0.98 -4.39 -12.77
CA ASN A 92 -0.65 -5.25 -13.91
C ASN A 92 -1.00 -6.72 -13.63
N HIS A 93 -0.74 -7.19 -12.41
CA HIS A 93 -1.09 -8.55 -11.99
C HIS A 93 -2.62 -8.75 -11.99
N ILE A 94 -3.41 -7.81 -11.45
CA ILE A 94 -4.88 -7.85 -11.48
C ILE A 94 -5.38 -7.91 -12.93
N ASN A 95 -4.87 -7.06 -13.82
CA ASN A 95 -5.24 -7.07 -15.24
C ASN A 95 -4.90 -8.41 -15.91
N MET A 96 -3.76 -9.02 -15.57
CA MET A 96 -3.39 -10.35 -16.06
C MET A 96 -4.39 -11.41 -15.58
N LEU A 97 -4.73 -11.42 -14.29
CA LEU A 97 -5.69 -12.36 -13.70
C LEU A 97 -7.08 -12.20 -14.34
N GLN A 98 -7.57 -10.97 -14.51
CA GLN A 98 -8.84 -10.70 -15.20
C GLN A 98 -8.84 -11.25 -16.64
N ASN A 99 -7.76 -11.03 -17.40
CA ASN A 99 -7.63 -11.60 -18.74
C ASN A 99 -7.62 -13.14 -18.74
N MET A 100 -7.01 -13.75 -17.73
CA MET A 100 -7.01 -15.21 -17.56
C MET A 100 -8.40 -15.74 -17.22
N VAL A 101 -9.13 -15.06 -16.33
CA VAL A 101 -10.53 -15.34 -16.00
C VAL A 101 -11.37 -15.26 -17.26
N ASP A 102 -11.30 -14.17 -18.03
CA ASP A 102 -12.11 -13.99 -19.25
C ASP A 102 -11.81 -15.06 -20.30
N LYS A 103 -10.54 -15.39 -20.50
CA LYS A 103 -10.14 -16.44 -21.45
C LYS A 103 -10.70 -17.81 -21.04
N ARG A 104 -10.69 -18.11 -19.75
CA ARG A 104 -11.24 -19.38 -19.22
C ARG A 104 -12.76 -19.38 -19.21
N TRP A 105 -13.38 -18.25 -18.89
CA TRP A 105 -14.82 -18.07 -18.97
C TRP A 105 -15.35 -18.31 -20.37
N ARG A 106 -14.70 -17.77 -21.42
CA ARG A 106 -15.03 -18.09 -22.82
C ARG A 106 -14.95 -19.57 -23.13
N THR A 107 -14.04 -20.30 -22.49
CA THR A 107 -13.96 -21.76 -22.62
C THR A 107 -15.17 -22.42 -21.96
N VAL A 108 -15.55 -22.00 -20.75
CA VAL A 108 -16.77 -22.46 -20.07
C VAL A 108 -18.01 -22.21 -20.93
N THR A 109 -18.22 -20.99 -21.42
CA THR A 109 -19.33 -20.62 -22.31
C THR A 109 -19.36 -21.48 -23.58
N ARG A 110 -18.19 -21.76 -24.18
CA ARG A 110 -18.11 -22.61 -25.38
C ARG A 110 -18.47 -24.07 -25.08
N VAL A 111 -18.06 -24.58 -23.93
CA VAL A 111 -18.31 -25.97 -23.50
C VAL A 111 -19.74 -26.14 -23.02
N SER A 112 -20.32 -25.14 -22.35
CA SER A 112 -21.72 -25.11 -21.91
C SER A 112 -22.71 -24.84 -23.04
N LYS A 113 -22.27 -24.16 -24.10
CA LYS A 113 -23.14 -23.59 -25.15
C LYS A 113 -24.18 -22.60 -24.64
N ILE A 114 -23.99 -22.10 -23.42
CA ILE A 114 -24.86 -21.14 -22.74
C ILE A 114 -23.97 -19.99 -22.28
N ASP A 115 -24.35 -18.77 -22.65
CA ASP A 115 -23.68 -17.58 -22.16
C ASP A 115 -24.32 -17.11 -20.86
N TRP A 116 -23.79 -17.62 -19.76
CA TRP A 116 -24.26 -17.28 -18.42
C TRP A 116 -24.05 -15.80 -18.05
N GLU A 117 -23.30 -15.03 -18.85
CA GLU A 117 -23.24 -13.57 -18.68
C GLU A 117 -24.49 -12.84 -19.17
N GLU A 118 -25.25 -13.42 -20.10
CA GLU A 118 -26.49 -12.83 -20.62
C GLU A 118 -27.73 -13.31 -19.83
N GLU A 119 -27.64 -14.50 -19.22
CA GLU A 119 -28.73 -15.08 -18.41
C GLU A 119 -29.00 -14.28 -17.13
N PRO A 120 -30.25 -14.16 -16.64
CA PRO A 120 -30.51 -13.44 -15.39
C PRO A 120 -29.79 -14.11 -14.20
N PHE A 121 -29.41 -13.33 -13.18
CA PHE A 121 -28.63 -13.85 -12.05
C PHE A 121 -29.31 -15.04 -11.36
N GLN A 122 -30.64 -15.02 -11.22
CA GLN A 122 -31.41 -16.13 -10.62
C GLN A 122 -31.41 -17.41 -11.47
N ALA A 123 -31.12 -17.33 -12.78
CA ALA A 123 -30.97 -18.51 -13.62
C ALA A 123 -29.71 -19.30 -13.29
N ILE A 124 -28.75 -18.71 -12.58
CA ILE A 124 -27.53 -19.37 -12.12
C ILE A 124 -27.84 -20.13 -10.81
N ASN A 125 -28.35 -21.35 -10.96
CA ASN A 125 -28.64 -22.26 -9.85
C ASN A 125 -28.27 -23.71 -10.19
N ILE A 126 -28.19 -24.56 -9.17
CA ILE A 126 -27.80 -25.97 -9.30
C ILE A 126 -28.64 -26.71 -10.36
N GLU A 127 -29.96 -26.54 -10.39
CA GLU A 127 -30.83 -27.31 -11.29
C GLU A 127 -30.58 -26.96 -12.77
N ASN A 128 -30.53 -25.67 -13.10
CA ASN A 128 -30.26 -25.20 -14.46
C ASN A 128 -28.85 -25.61 -14.93
N ILE A 129 -27.86 -25.51 -14.04
CA ILE A 129 -26.48 -25.95 -14.30
C ILE A 129 -26.47 -27.46 -14.53
N LYS A 130 -27.09 -28.24 -13.65
CA LYS A 130 -27.15 -29.70 -13.76
C LYS A 130 -27.79 -30.15 -15.06
N GLU A 131 -28.93 -29.58 -15.44
CA GLU A 131 -29.59 -29.87 -16.72
C GLU A 131 -28.67 -29.61 -17.91
N SER A 132 -27.95 -28.49 -17.90
CA SER A 132 -27.03 -28.08 -18.95
C SER A 132 -25.80 -29.00 -19.08
N PHE A 133 -25.35 -29.62 -17.98
CA PHE A 133 -24.05 -30.31 -17.92
C PHE A 133 -24.09 -31.82 -17.69
N ARG A 134 -25.27 -32.46 -17.61
CA ARG A 134 -25.41 -33.94 -17.55
C ARG A 134 -24.62 -34.69 -18.63
N SER A 135 -24.15 -34.01 -19.69
CA SER A 135 -23.40 -34.58 -20.81
C SER A 135 -21.88 -34.30 -20.84
N ASN A 136 -21.33 -33.41 -20.00
CA ASN A 136 -19.99 -32.82 -20.28
C ASN A 136 -18.97 -32.94 -19.13
N GLY A 137 -18.22 -34.05 -19.11
CA GLY A 137 -17.20 -34.34 -18.09
C GLY A 137 -15.92 -33.49 -18.17
N TYR A 138 -15.77 -32.64 -19.18
CA TYR A 138 -14.59 -31.78 -19.36
C TYR A 138 -14.68 -30.44 -18.62
N LEU A 139 -15.85 -30.10 -18.09
CA LEU A 139 -16.07 -28.78 -17.52
C LEU A 139 -15.49 -28.62 -16.10
N ALA A 140 -15.54 -29.67 -15.29
CA ALA A 140 -15.07 -29.60 -13.91
C ALA A 140 -13.64 -29.08 -13.77
N PRO A 141 -12.63 -29.57 -14.53
CA PRO A 141 -11.28 -28.99 -14.50
C PRO A 141 -11.20 -27.50 -14.85
N GLU A 142 -12.04 -27.02 -15.77
CA GLU A 142 -12.02 -25.61 -16.18
C GLU A 142 -12.70 -24.71 -15.14
N VAL A 143 -13.79 -25.18 -14.51
CA VAL A 143 -14.45 -24.46 -13.41
C VAL A 143 -13.56 -24.41 -12.17
N ILE A 144 -12.91 -25.51 -11.79
CA ILE A 144 -12.00 -25.52 -10.63
C ILE A 144 -10.79 -24.60 -10.86
N ARG A 145 -10.27 -24.52 -12.09
CA ARG A 145 -9.23 -23.54 -12.44
C ARG A 145 -9.74 -22.10 -12.32
N LEU A 146 -10.97 -21.82 -12.74
CA LEU A 146 -11.60 -20.51 -12.55
C LEU A 146 -11.75 -20.18 -11.05
N CYS A 147 -12.16 -21.14 -10.23
CA CYS A 147 -12.24 -20.96 -8.77
C CYS A 147 -10.89 -20.50 -8.18
N GLY A 148 -9.79 -21.16 -8.59
CA GLY A 148 -8.45 -20.74 -8.17
C GLY A 148 -8.09 -19.33 -8.62
N LEU A 149 -8.38 -18.99 -9.89
CA LEU A 149 -8.14 -17.64 -10.42
C LEU A 149 -8.95 -16.56 -9.70
N PHE A 150 -10.19 -16.86 -9.29
CA PHE A 150 -10.99 -15.94 -8.49
C PHE A 150 -10.41 -15.75 -7.08
N GLY A 151 -9.90 -16.81 -6.45
CA GLY A 151 -9.15 -16.69 -5.20
C GLY A 151 -7.94 -15.76 -5.32
N GLU A 152 -7.08 -16.01 -6.31
CA GLU A 152 -5.91 -15.15 -6.59
C GLU A 152 -6.31 -13.71 -6.91
N LEU A 153 -7.40 -13.50 -7.64
CA LEU A 153 -7.90 -12.18 -8.00
C LEU A 153 -8.40 -11.41 -6.77
N VAL A 154 -9.17 -12.06 -5.89
CA VAL A 154 -9.65 -11.47 -4.64
C VAL A 154 -8.46 -11.07 -3.76
N ASP A 155 -7.48 -11.96 -3.59
CA ASP A 155 -6.27 -11.67 -2.82
C ASP A 155 -5.48 -10.50 -3.41
N ALA A 156 -5.29 -10.48 -4.74
CA ALA A 156 -4.60 -9.40 -5.42
C ALA A 156 -5.31 -8.05 -5.25
N MET A 157 -6.65 -8.03 -5.33
CA MET A 157 -7.45 -6.82 -5.11
C MET A 157 -7.39 -6.31 -3.66
N GLN A 158 -7.39 -7.22 -2.68
CA GLN A 158 -7.23 -6.87 -1.27
C GLN A 158 -5.83 -6.29 -1.01
N TRP A 159 -4.78 -6.90 -1.56
CA TRP A 159 -3.41 -6.40 -1.47
C TRP A 159 -3.23 -5.04 -2.14
N TYR A 160 -3.77 -4.86 -3.34
CA TYR A 160 -3.77 -3.58 -4.03
C TYR A 160 -4.42 -2.48 -3.19
N THR A 161 -5.54 -2.80 -2.54
CA THR A 161 -6.24 -1.88 -1.63
C THR A 161 -5.42 -1.55 -0.39
N TYR A 162 -4.71 -2.53 0.17
CA TYR A 162 -3.79 -2.32 1.28
C TYR A 162 -2.64 -1.38 0.90
N LEU A 163 -2.03 -1.57 -0.28
CA LEU A 163 -0.95 -0.72 -0.78
C LEU A 163 -1.39 0.73 -1.01
N HIS A 164 -2.59 0.94 -1.54
CA HIS A 164 -3.15 2.30 -1.66
C HIS A 164 -3.43 2.95 -0.31
N LYS A 165 -3.96 2.20 0.67
CA LYS A 165 -4.13 2.69 2.04
C LYS A 165 -2.80 3.08 2.67
N SER A 166 -1.74 2.30 2.46
CA SER A 166 -0.42 2.61 3.00
C SER A 166 0.18 3.86 2.33
N LYS A 167 -0.05 4.07 1.03
CA LYS A 167 0.35 5.30 0.32
C LYS A 167 -0.33 6.55 0.88
N ILE A 168 -1.64 6.53 1.04
CA ILE A 168 -2.40 7.67 1.61
C ILE A 168 -1.99 7.93 3.07
N SER A 169 -1.67 6.89 3.83
CA SER A 169 -1.16 7.05 5.20
C SER A 169 0.20 7.77 5.26
N LEU A 170 1.02 7.66 4.20
CA LEU A 170 2.28 8.38 4.04
C LEU A 170 2.03 9.84 3.63
N GLU A 171 1.01 10.10 2.81
CA GLU A 171 0.72 11.44 2.24
C GLU A 171 -0.19 12.32 3.11
N LYS A 172 -1.02 11.75 3.99
CA LYS A 172 -1.98 12.43 4.88
C LYS A 172 -2.78 13.59 4.24
N GLN A 173 -3.82 13.21 3.51
CA GLN A 173 -5.13 13.84 3.62
C GLN A 173 -6.08 12.77 4.19
N GLU A 174 -6.93 13.14 5.15
CA GLU A 174 -7.96 12.25 5.71
C GLU A 174 -8.98 11.89 4.61
N PHE A 175 -8.67 10.89 3.80
CA PHE A 175 -9.66 10.27 2.91
C PHE A 175 -10.52 9.28 3.71
N PRO A 176 -11.86 9.27 3.54
CA PRO A 176 -12.72 8.41 4.31
C PRO A 176 -12.37 6.93 4.07
N ARG A 177 -12.07 6.19 5.14
CA ARG A 177 -11.72 4.75 5.09
C ARG A 177 -12.73 3.87 4.33
N ASN A 178 -13.98 4.33 4.25
CA ASN A 178 -15.07 3.60 3.62
C ASN A 178 -14.90 3.52 2.10
N GLU A 179 -14.36 4.55 1.43
CA GLU A 179 -14.27 4.59 -0.04
C GLU A 179 -13.36 3.49 -0.62
N TRP A 180 -12.27 3.14 0.07
CA TRP A 180 -11.37 2.06 -0.37
C TRP A 180 -11.96 0.67 -0.24
N ALA A 181 -12.77 0.45 0.80
CA ALA A 181 -13.53 -0.79 0.92
C ALA A 181 -14.60 -0.88 -0.18
N HIS A 182 -15.20 0.25 -0.58
CA HIS A 182 -16.13 0.27 -1.70
C HIS A 182 -15.44 -0.01 -3.04
N PHE A 183 -14.22 0.49 -3.27
CA PHE A 183 -13.47 0.24 -4.50
C PHE A 183 -13.14 -1.25 -4.70
N SER A 184 -12.53 -1.91 -3.70
CA SER A 184 -12.21 -3.33 -3.79
C SER A 184 -13.45 -4.19 -3.95
N LYS A 185 -14.52 -3.84 -3.21
CA LYS A 185 -15.81 -4.52 -3.32
C LYS A 185 -16.41 -4.37 -4.72
N SER A 186 -16.33 -3.17 -5.32
CA SER A 186 -16.82 -2.94 -6.68
C SER A 186 -16.11 -3.82 -7.70
N LEU A 187 -14.77 -3.89 -7.63
CA LEU A 187 -13.99 -4.71 -8.57
C LEU A 187 -14.27 -6.21 -8.43
N ILE A 188 -14.50 -6.70 -7.21
CA ILE A 188 -14.89 -8.09 -6.96
C ILE A 188 -16.32 -8.33 -7.48
N ARG A 189 -17.25 -7.37 -7.27
CA ARG A 189 -18.64 -7.45 -7.76
C ARG A 189 -18.74 -7.52 -9.27
N ASP A 190 -17.82 -6.91 -10.01
CA ASP A 190 -17.77 -7.04 -11.47
C ASP A 190 -17.61 -8.51 -11.92
N GLN A 191 -17.15 -9.40 -11.03
CA GLN A 191 -17.03 -10.84 -11.27
C GLN A 191 -18.13 -11.68 -10.62
N ASP A 192 -19.07 -11.08 -9.88
CA ASP A 192 -20.04 -11.79 -9.02
C ASP A 192 -20.79 -12.87 -9.79
N LYS A 193 -21.28 -12.55 -10.98
CA LYS A 193 -22.05 -13.49 -11.80
C LYS A 193 -21.25 -14.74 -12.19
N LYS A 194 -19.99 -14.58 -12.56
CA LYS A 194 -19.09 -15.70 -12.86
C LYS A 194 -18.76 -16.49 -11.59
N MET A 195 -18.54 -15.76 -10.49
CA MET A 195 -18.25 -16.36 -9.19
C MET A 195 -19.44 -17.18 -8.67
N ARG A 196 -20.67 -16.69 -8.87
CA ARG A 196 -21.94 -17.37 -8.57
C ARG A 196 -22.09 -18.63 -9.38
N PHE A 197 -21.77 -18.59 -10.68
CA PHE A 197 -21.78 -19.79 -11.51
C PHE A 197 -20.82 -20.85 -10.97
N CYS A 198 -19.58 -20.47 -10.67
CA CYS A 198 -18.61 -21.38 -10.07
C CYS A 198 -19.10 -21.92 -8.72
N TYR A 199 -19.72 -21.08 -7.89
CA TYR A 199 -20.24 -21.49 -6.59
C TYR A 199 -21.34 -22.54 -6.70
N GLN A 200 -22.34 -22.29 -7.55
CA GLN A 200 -23.45 -23.22 -7.78
C GLN A 200 -22.96 -24.53 -8.42
N TYR A 201 -21.96 -24.45 -9.31
CA TYR A 201 -21.30 -25.63 -9.86
C TYR A 201 -20.54 -26.43 -8.80
N CYS A 202 -19.79 -25.76 -7.93
CA CYS A 202 -19.07 -26.37 -6.80
C CYS A 202 -20.03 -27.03 -5.81
N LEU A 203 -21.15 -26.39 -5.47
CA LEU A 203 -22.20 -26.99 -4.64
C LEU A 203 -22.76 -28.27 -5.27
N TRP A 204 -23.04 -28.24 -6.57
CA TRP A 204 -23.48 -29.44 -7.28
C TRP A 204 -22.44 -30.57 -7.22
N LEU A 205 -21.16 -30.26 -7.48
CA LEU A 205 -20.07 -31.23 -7.38
C LEU A 205 -19.90 -31.82 -5.97
N ASN A 206 -20.12 -31.00 -4.95
CA ASN A 206 -20.04 -31.43 -3.55
C ASN A 206 -21.20 -32.35 -3.18
N ASN A 207 -22.42 -32.05 -3.66
CA ASN A 207 -23.62 -32.82 -3.37
C ASN A 207 -23.70 -34.14 -4.15
N GLU A 208 -23.19 -34.17 -5.39
CA GLU A 208 -23.21 -35.35 -6.26
C GLU A 208 -21.79 -35.71 -6.74
N PRO A 209 -20.90 -36.14 -5.82
CA PRO A 209 -19.54 -36.48 -6.19
C PRO A 209 -19.53 -37.71 -7.12
N ASN A 210 -18.78 -37.60 -8.21
CA ASN A 210 -18.48 -38.73 -9.09
C ASN A 210 -17.00 -39.11 -9.01
N SER A 211 -16.65 -40.30 -9.50
CA SER A 211 -15.28 -40.83 -9.43
C SER A 211 -14.23 -39.99 -10.17
N ARG A 212 -14.64 -39.10 -11.10
CA ARG A 212 -13.73 -38.19 -11.83
C ARG A 212 -13.50 -36.88 -11.09
N ASN A 213 -14.47 -36.44 -10.30
CA ASN A 213 -14.47 -35.14 -9.63
C ASN A 213 -14.09 -35.23 -8.15
N SER A 214 -14.04 -36.43 -7.58
CA SER A 214 -13.60 -36.68 -6.19
C SER A 214 -12.19 -36.13 -5.90
N ARG A 215 -11.33 -36.06 -6.91
CA ARG A 215 -9.97 -35.50 -6.79
C ARG A 215 -9.93 -33.98 -6.55
N TYR A 216 -11.04 -33.27 -6.75
CA TYR A 216 -11.15 -31.81 -6.61
C TYR A 216 -11.91 -31.37 -5.36
N GLN A 217 -12.20 -32.30 -4.45
CA GLN A 217 -13.06 -32.04 -3.30
C GLN A 217 -12.51 -30.94 -2.38
N GLU A 218 -11.21 -30.91 -2.17
CA GLU A 218 -10.58 -29.88 -1.35
C GLU A 218 -10.74 -28.48 -1.98
N GLU A 219 -10.45 -28.34 -3.26
CA GLU A 219 -10.56 -27.07 -3.99
C GLU A 219 -12.01 -26.59 -4.08
N VAL A 220 -12.96 -27.53 -4.23
CA VAL A 220 -14.40 -27.23 -4.20
C VAL A 220 -14.80 -26.62 -2.86
N LEU A 221 -14.39 -27.23 -1.74
CA LEU A 221 -14.73 -26.74 -0.40
C LEU A 221 -14.09 -25.39 -0.10
N ILE A 222 -12.82 -25.21 -0.47
CA ILE A 222 -12.12 -23.92 -0.32
C ILE A 222 -12.88 -22.81 -1.04
N TYR A 223 -13.32 -23.07 -2.28
CA TYR A 223 -14.03 -22.06 -3.06
C TYR A 223 -15.44 -21.77 -2.53
N ILE A 224 -16.17 -22.79 -2.07
CA ILE A 224 -17.47 -22.61 -1.40
C ILE A 224 -17.30 -21.67 -0.20
N GLN A 225 -16.33 -21.95 0.66
CA GLN A 225 -16.05 -21.13 1.84
C GLN A 225 -15.64 -19.70 1.47
N LEU A 226 -14.80 -19.52 0.44
CA LEU A 226 -14.42 -18.20 -0.06
C LEU A 226 -15.66 -17.40 -0.50
N TYR A 227 -16.52 -17.99 -1.34
CA TYR A 227 -17.71 -17.30 -1.84
C TYR A 227 -18.67 -16.92 -0.71
N GLU A 228 -18.93 -17.84 0.22
CA GLU A 228 -19.79 -17.60 1.38
C GLU A 228 -19.23 -16.51 2.29
N SER A 229 -17.92 -16.47 2.52
CA SER A 229 -17.26 -15.38 3.26
C SER A 229 -17.47 -14.04 2.58
N LEU A 230 -17.35 -13.98 1.24
CA LEU A 230 -17.55 -12.74 0.49
C LEU A 230 -19.00 -12.26 0.52
N CYS A 231 -19.98 -13.17 0.55
CA CYS A 231 -21.39 -12.86 0.77
C CYS A 231 -21.63 -12.33 2.19
N GLN A 232 -21.13 -13.03 3.22
CA GLN A 232 -21.29 -12.64 4.63
C GLN A 232 -20.69 -11.26 4.93
N ASP A 233 -19.55 -10.93 4.33
CA ASP A 233 -18.89 -9.63 4.47
C ASP A 233 -19.57 -8.51 3.65
N GLY A 234 -20.66 -8.82 2.94
CA GLY A 234 -21.39 -7.92 2.06
C GLY A 234 -20.56 -7.43 0.86
N THR A 235 -19.56 -8.21 0.45
CA THR A 235 -18.75 -7.93 -0.74
C THR A 235 -19.51 -8.31 -1.99
N LEU A 236 -20.12 -9.51 -2.02
CA LEU A 236 -21.01 -9.95 -3.11
C LEU A 236 -22.48 -9.70 -2.74
N LEU A 237 -23.37 -9.74 -3.74
CA LEU A 237 -24.80 -9.60 -3.51
C LEU A 237 -25.42 -10.99 -3.29
N GLU A 238 -26.07 -11.20 -2.15
CA GLU A 238 -27.07 -12.26 -2.00
C GLU A 238 -28.41 -11.70 -2.50
N GLU A 239 -28.77 -12.01 -3.75
CA GLU A 239 -30.15 -11.90 -4.22
C GLU A 239 -30.79 -13.29 -4.35
#